data_AF-A0A962V4M7-F1
#
_entry.id   AF-A0A962V4M7-F1
#
_cell.length_a   1.000
_cell.length_b   1.000
_cell.length_c   1.000
_cell.angle_alpha   90.00
_cell.angle_beta   90.00
_cell.angle_gamma   90.00
#
_symmetry.space_group_name_H-M   'P 1'
#
loop_
_entity.id
_entity.type
_entity.pdbx_description
1 polymer ?
#
loop_
_entity_poly.entity_id
_entity_poly.type
_entity_poly.pdbx_seq_one_letter_code
_entity_poly.pdbx_strand_id
1 'polypeptide(L)'
;DSYNWGAGMHRINTAAGFIKGNMPLGHGGSLSDQEAWDVAAFMNSHERPQDPRFEGDVNATRERFHQHPGFYGRELNGKILGRDNTDQ
;
A
#
# COMPACT_ATOMS: atom_id res chain seq x y z
N ASP A 1 -8.21 5.19 11.86
CA ASP A 1 -7.54 3.94 11.46
C ASP A 1 -7.47 3.77 9.95
N SER A 2 -6.37 3.18 9.49
CA SER A 2 -6.12 2.82 8.09
C SER A 2 -6.09 1.30 7.95
N TYR A 3 -6.21 0.78 6.74
CA TYR A 3 -6.07 -0.65 6.47
C TYR A 3 -4.62 -1.12 6.66
N ASN A 4 -4.45 -2.37 7.08
CA ASN A 4 -3.15 -2.99 7.33
C ASN A 4 -2.40 -3.41 6.05
N TRP A 5 -1.15 -3.84 6.19
CA TRP A 5 -0.33 -4.34 5.07
C TRP A 5 -0.86 -5.63 4.43
N GLY A 6 -1.71 -6.41 5.12
CA GLY A 6 -2.37 -7.57 4.55
C GLY A 6 -3.58 -7.25 3.65
N ALA A 7 -4.12 -6.03 3.71
CA ALA A 7 -5.32 -5.65 2.97
C ALA A 7 -5.04 -5.40 1.49
N GLY A 8 -5.95 -5.80 0.59
CA GLY A 8 -5.76 -5.63 -0.86
C GLY A 8 -5.52 -4.18 -1.32
N MET A 9 -6.02 -3.20 -0.56
CA MET A 9 -5.93 -1.77 -0.91
C MET A 9 -4.50 -1.20 -0.80
N HIS A 10 -3.57 -1.88 -0.10
CA HIS A 10 -2.18 -1.43 -0.07
C HIS A 10 -1.42 -1.69 -1.39
N ARG A 11 -2.01 -2.49 -2.30
CA ARG A 11 -1.47 -2.76 -3.63
C ARG A 11 -1.71 -1.56 -4.52
N ILE A 12 -0.66 -1.07 -5.19
CA ILE A 12 -0.71 0.15 -6.00
C ILE A 12 -1.72 0.01 -7.14
N ASN A 13 -1.73 -1.13 -7.84
CA ASN A 13 -2.67 -1.36 -8.94
C ASN A 13 -4.14 -1.39 -8.48
N THR A 14 -4.40 -1.96 -7.30
CA THR A 14 -5.76 -2.04 -6.73
C THR A 14 -6.22 -0.65 -6.29
N ALA A 15 -5.36 0.10 -5.60
CA ALA A 15 -5.64 1.47 -5.19
C ALA A 15 -5.83 2.40 -6.40
N ALA A 16 -4.98 2.29 -7.43
CA ALA A 16 -5.09 3.11 -8.64
C ALA A 16 -6.43 2.87 -9.36
N GLY A 17 -6.84 1.61 -9.49
CA GLY A 17 -8.15 1.27 -10.07
C GLY A 17 -9.32 1.83 -9.26
N PHE A 18 -9.25 1.74 -7.92
CA PHE A 18 -10.25 2.32 -7.05
C PHE A 18 -10.32 3.86 -7.18
N ILE A 19 -9.16 4.52 -7.14
CA ILE A 19 -9.02 5.97 -7.26
C ILE A 19 -9.56 6.45 -8.61
N LYS A 20 -9.15 5.81 -9.71
CA LYS A 20 -9.65 6.15 -11.05
C LYS A 20 -11.16 6.03 -11.14
N GLY A 21 -11.75 4.97 -10.57
CA GLY A 21 -13.19 4.73 -10.68
C GLY A 21 -14.06 5.56 -9.73
N ASN A 22 -13.54 5.97 -8.57
CA ASN A 22 -14.37 6.44 -7.47
C ASN A 22 -13.90 7.74 -6.81
N MET A 23 -12.74 8.26 -7.20
CA MET A 23 -12.14 9.45 -6.59
C MET A 23 -11.93 10.55 -7.64
N PRO A 24 -12.22 11.82 -7.29
CA PRO A 24 -12.90 12.26 -6.06
C PRO A 24 -14.34 11.76 -5.97
N LEU A 25 -14.93 11.75 -4.77
CA LEU A 25 -16.31 11.30 -4.56
C LEU A 25 -17.28 12.07 -5.46
N GLY A 26 -18.10 11.35 -6.23
CA GLY A 26 -19.03 11.94 -7.21
C GLY A 26 -18.39 12.33 -8.55
N HIS A 27 -17.07 12.18 -8.69
CA HIS A 27 -16.28 12.56 -9.86
C HIS A 27 -15.37 11.43 -10.35
N GLY A 28 -15.85 10.17 -10.25
CA GLY A 28 -15.14 9.02 -10.79
C GLY A 28 -14.75 9.21 -12.26
N GLY A 29 -13.52 8.83 -12.60
CA GLY A 29 -12.95 8.95 -13.94
C GLY A 29 -12.30 10.30 -14.24
N SER A 30 -12.38 11.28 -13.33
CA SER A 30 -11.86 12.64 -13.57
C SER A 30 -10.33 12.73 -13.60
N LEU A 31 -9.64 11.78 -12.96
CA LEU A 31 -8.17 11.68 -12.98
C LEU A 31 -7.71 10.89 -14.21
N SER A 32 -6.57 11.24 -14.79
CA SER A 32 -5.87 10.38 -15.74
C SER A 32 -5.37 9.10 -15.06
N ASP A 33 -5.00 8.09 -15.87
CA ASP A 33 -4.47 6.85 -15.32
C ASP A 33 -3.18 7.12 -14.54
N GLN A 34 -2.28 7.96 -15.06
CA GLN A 34 -1.03 8.31 -14.38
C GLN A 34 -1.29 9.00 -13.03
N GLU A 35 -2.19 9.98 -12.99
CA GLU A 35 -2.56 10.65 -11.73
C GLU A 35 -3.14 9.67 -10.71
N ALA A 36 -3.97 8.72 -11.15
CA ALA A 36 -4.51 7.69 -10.25
C ALA A 36 -3.41 6.78 -9.69
N TRP A 37 -2.40 6.43 -10.50
CA TRP A 37 -1.22 5.67 -10.07
C TRP A 37 -0.33 6.47 -9.11
N ASP A 38 -0.11 7.76 -9.38
CA ASP A 38 0.71 8.64 -8.54
C ASP A 38 0.06 8.84 -7.15
N VAL A 39 -1.26 9.08 -7.12
CA VAL A 39 -2.03 9.18 -5.88
C VAL A 39 -2.02 7.86 -5.12
N ALA A 40 -2.19 6.73 -5.81
CA ALA A 40 -2.10 5.40 -5.20
C ALA A 40 -0.73 5.12 -4.60
N ALA A 41 0.34 5.48 -5.31
CA ALA A 41 1.71 5.32 -4.86
C ALA A 41 2.00 6.19 -3.63
N PHE A 42 1.58 7.47 -3.66
CA PHE A 42 1.73 8.38 -2.53
C PHE A 42 0.95 7.89 -1.30
N MET A 43 -0.31 7.47 -1.45
CA MET A 43 -1.10 6.95 -0.33
C MET A 43 -0.47 5.68 0.27
N ASN A 44 0.05 4.78 -0.58
CA ASN A 44 0.58 3.50 -0.14
C ASN A 44 2.05 3.50 0.29
N SER A 45 2.77 4.62 0.13
CA SER A 45 4.15 4.78 0.59
C SER A 45 4.28 5.14 2.08
N HIS A 46 3.15 5.27 2.79
CA HIS A 46 3.11 5.54 4.22
C HIS A 46 3.03 4.23 5.01
N GLU A 47 3.56 4.26 6.24
CA GLU A 47 3.45 3.14 7.18
C GLU A 47 1.98 2.90 7.57
N ARG A 48 1.64 1.64 7.83
CA ARG A 48 0.28 1.20 8.17
C ARG A 48 0.33 -0.04 9.04
N PRO A 49 -0.74 -0.42 9.76
CA PRO A 49 -0.69 -1.53 10.69
C PRO A 49 -0.12 -2.80 10.05
N GLN A 50 0.62 -3.57 10.84
CA GLN A 50 1.38 -4.72 10.36
C GLN A 50 0.49 -5.76 9.65
N ASP A 51 1.06 -6.50 8.71
CA ASP A 51 0.39 -7.67 8.13
C ASP A 51 0.07 -8.68 9.25
N PRO A 52 -1.19 -9.11 9.43
CA PRO A 52 -1.55 -10.12 10.42
C PRO A 52 -0.82 -11.46 10.28
N ARG A 53 -0.18 -11.69 9.13
CA ARG A 53 0.61 -12.89 8.78
C ARG A 53 2.11 -12.69 9.03
N PHE A 54 2.51 -11.56 9.61
CA PHE A 54 3.90 -11.27 9.95
C PHE A 54 4.39 -12.17 11.10
N GLU A 55 5.48 -12.89 10.86
CA GLU A 55 6.09 -13.82 11.83
C GLU A 55 7.45 -13.32 12.35
N GLY A 56 7.70 -12.00 12.29
CA GLY A 56 8.96 -11.40 12.77
C GLY A 56 10.00 -11.12 11.69
N ASP A 57 9.79 -11.57 10.44
CA ASP A 57 10.70 -11.33 9.32
C ASP A 57 9.97 -10.66 8.14
N VAL A 58 10.37 -9.42 7.83
CA VAL A 58 9.78 -8.60 6.76
C VAL A 58 10.09 -9.18 5.38
N ASN A 59 11.30 -9.71 5.17
CA ASN A 59 11.71 -10.26 3.89
C ASN A 59 10.95 -11.57 3.62
N ALA A 60 10.88 -12.47 4.61
CA ALA A 60 10.11 -13.70 4.50
C ALA A 60 8.61 -13.41 4.25
N THR A 61 8.04 -12.43 4.96
CA THR A 61 6.64 -12.01 4.77
C THR A 61 6.43 -11.44 3.36
N ARG A 62 7.36 -10.59 2.88
CA ARG A 62 7.31 -10.00 1.53
C ARG A 62 7.35 -11.08 0.45
N GLU A 63 8.28 -12.01 0.56
CA GLU A 63 8.44 -13.12 -0.38
C GLU A 63 7.19 -14.00 -0.44
N ARG A 64 6.56 -14.29 0.70
CA ARG A 64 5.37 -15.15 0.76
C ARG A 64 4.10 -14.45 0.31
N PHE A 65 3.90 -13.18 0.69
CA PHE A 65 2.57 -12.54 0.64
C PHE A 65 2.50 -11.25 -0.18
N HIS A 66 3.62 -10.64 -0.55
CA HIS A 66 3.66 -9.33 -1.22
C HIS A 66 4.33 -9.38 -2.60
N GLN A 67 4.10 -10.46 -3.37
CA GLN A 67 4.51 -10.60 -4.77
C GLN A 67 3.60 -9.79 -5.73
N HIS A 68 3.45 -8.49 -5.48
CA HIS A 68 2.59 -7.60 -6.25
C HIS A 68 3.08 -6.14 -6.19
N PRO A 69 2.57 -5.24 -7.03
CA PRO A 69 2.91 -3.81 -6.97
C PRO A 69 2.51 -3.22 -5.61
N GLY A 70 3.49 -2.93 -4.76
CA GLY A 70 3.31 -2.45 -3.39
C GLY A 70 4.65 -2.12 -2.76
N PHE A 71 4.62 -1.44 -1.61
CA PHE A 71 5.83 -0.95 -0.93
C PHE A 71 6.23 -1.75 0.31
N TYR A 72 5.49 -2.79 0.70
CA TYR A 72 5.86 -3.62 1.85
C TYR A 72 7.27 -4.20 1.69
N GLY A 73 8.11 -4.03 2.73
CA GLY A 73 9.51 -4.46 2.74
C GLY A 73 10.40 -3.74 1.72
N ARG A 74 10.00 -2.57 1.21
CA ARG A 74 10.87 -1.70 0.41
C ARG A 74 11.41 -0.56 1.28
N GLU A 75 12.61 -0.11 0.93
CA GLU A 75 13.21 1.09 1.53
C GLU A 75 12.69 2.34 0.82
N LEU A 76 12.08 3.26 1.58
CA LEU A 76 11.64 4.57 1.14
C LEU A 76 12.13 5.61 2.14
N ASN A 77 12.83 6.64 1.66
CA ASN A 77 13.36 7.72 2.49
C ASN A 77 14.19 7.22 3.70
N GLY A 78 14.98 6.16 3.51
CA GLY A 78 15.81 5.56 4.55
C GLY A 78 15.06 4.68 5.56
N LYS A 79 13.79 4.36 5.33
CA LYS A 79 12.96 3.50 6.19
C LYS A 79 12.42 2.29 5.43
N ILE A 80 12.48 1.11 6.04
CA ILE A 80 11.87 -0.10 5.48
C ILE A 80 10.41 -0.15 5.93
N LEU A 81 9.48 -0.09 4.97
CA LEU A 81 8.06 -0.15 5.29
C LEU A 81 7.61 -1.55 5.72
N GLY A 82 6.70 -1.62 6.69
CA GLY A 82 6.21 -2.88 7.24
C GLY A 82 7.15 -3.53 8.25
N ARG A 83 8.17 -2.81 8.73
CA ARG A 83 9.06 -3.27 9.80
C ARG A 83 8.64 -2.80 11.19
N ASP A 84 8.24 -1.54 11.31
CA ASP A 84 8.28 -0.81 12.59
C ASP A 84 6.91 -0.61 13.25
N ASN A 85 5.86 -1.31 12.81
CA ASN A 85 4.50 -1.11 13.33
C ASN A 85 4.06 -2.16 14.35
N THR A 86 5.00 -2.62 15.19
CA THR A 86 4.72 -3.48 16.35
C THR A 86 4.20 -2.73 17.57
N ASP A 87 4.20 -1.38 17.56
CA ASP A 87 3.83 -0.54 18.71
C ASP A 87 2.80 0.56 18.37
N GLN A 88 1.58 0.15 17.97
CA GLN A 88 0.37 1.00 18.10
C GLN A 88 -0.74 0.22 18.80
#